data_AF-A0A7S0HJA8-F1
#
_entry.id   AF-A0A7S0HJA8-F1
#
_cell.length_a   1.000
_cell.length_b   1.000
_cell.length_c   1.000
_cell.angle_alpha   90.00
_cell.angle_beta   90.00
_cell.angle_gamma   90.00
#
_symmetry.space_group_name_H-M   'P 1'
#
loop_
_entity.id
_entity.type
_entity.pdbx_description
1 polymer ?
#
loop_
_entity_poly.entity_id
_entity_poly.type
_entity_poly.pdbx_seq_one_letter_code
_entity_poly.pdbx_strand_id
1 'polypeptide(L)'
;PVTVASKSHIQARREAAKKILSEMEGFAPQLVEQAVLVSKELIRVAILWIEMWHEALEEASRLYFAEGNIEGMFAVLRPMHELLQRGAQTQREIEFQQKLGQNLDEAKEFCDKYCQSKQEKDLQKAWENYYNVFRTINKLLGRITSIELEHASPDLK
;
A
#
# COMPACT_ATOMS: atom_id res chain seq x y z
N PRO A 1 -4.57 -21.37 -3.40
CA PRO A 1 -5.22 -22.00 -4.58
C PRO A 1 -4.25 -22.99 -5.27
N VAL A 2 -4.72 -23.87 -6.16
CA VAL A 2 -4.10 -25.14 -6.62
C VAL A 2 -2.57 -25.13 -6.88
N THR A 3 -2.02 -24.00 -7.30
CA THR A 3 -0.57 -23.76 -7.43
C THR A 3 0.22 -24.05 -6.15
N VAL A 4 -0.33 -23.74 -4.98
CA VAL A 4 0.29 -23.98 -3.66
C VAL A 4 0.30 -25.48 -3.29
N ALA A 5 -0.66 -26.26 -3.76
CA ALA A 5 -0.74 -27.70 -3.47
C ALA A 5 0.24 -28.55 -4.33
N SER A 6 0.68 -28.03 -5.48
CA SER A 6 1.64 -28.69 -6.40
C SER A 6 3.07 -28.81 -5.85
N LYS A 7 3.37 -28.08 -4.76
CA LYS A 7 4.67 -28.06 -4.09
C LYS A 7 4.65 -28.70 -2.68
N SER A 8 3.58 -29.42 -2.33
CA SER A 8 3.44 -30.08 -1.02
C SER A 8 4.38 -31.29 -0.86
N HIS A 9 4.94 -31.47 0.35
CA HIS A 9 5.73 -32.65 0.76
C HIS A 9 4.90 -33.94 0.90
N ILE A 10 3.57 -33.85 0.79
CA ILE A 10 2.65 -35.00 0.83
C ILE A 10 2.38 -35.47 -0.61
N GLN A 11 2.89 -36.65 -0.96
CA GLN A 11 2.92 -37.18 -2.32
C GLN A 11 1.54 -37.24 -3.00
N ALA A 12 0.51 -37.73 -2.29
CA ALA A 12 -0.85 -37.84 -2.80
C ALA A 12 -1.51 -36.48 -3.10
N ARG A 13 -1.18 -35.44 -2.33
CA ARG A 13 -1.72 -34.08 -2.51
C ARG A 13 -1.02 -33.34 -3.65
N ARG A 14 0.28 -33.59 -3.83
CA ARG A 14 1.07 -33.12 -4.96
C ARG A 14 0.58 -33.70 -6.29
N GLU A 15 0.22 -34.98 -6.30
CA GLU A 15 -0.29 -35.68 -7.49
C GLU A 15 -1.69 -35.21 -7.89
N ALA A 16 -2.62 -35.06 -6.94
CA ALA A 16 -3.96 -34.54 -7.22
C ALA A 16 -3.93 -33.09 -7.74
N ALA A 17 -3.09 -32.24 -7.14
CA ALA A 17 -2.93 -30.85 -7.57
C ALA A 17 -2.21 -30.72 -8.92
N LYS A 18 -1.19 -31.55 -9.18
CA LYS A 18 -0.54 -31.64 -10.50
C LYS A 18 -1.51 -32.11 -11.58
N LYS A 19 -2.39 -33.07 -11.27
CA LYS A 19 -3.38 -33.57 -12.22
C LYS A 19 -4.38 -32.48 -12.61
N ILE A 20 -4.90 -31.72 -11.63
CA ILE A 20 -5.80 -30.59 -11.89
C ILE A 20 -5.08 -29.47 -12.66
N LEU A 21 -3.84 -29.13 -12.30
CA LEU A 21 -3.05 -28.13 -13.02
C LEU A 21 -2.71 -28.56 -14.45
N SER A 22 -2.42 -29.85 -14.67
CA SER A 22 -2.13 -30.40 -15.99
C SER A 22 -3.39 -30.48 -16.86
N GLU A 23 -4.56 -30.76 -16.27
CA GLU A 23 -5.86 -30.67 -16.94
C GLU A 23 -6.23 -29.21 -17.30
N MET A 24 -5.87 -28.23 -16.46
CA MET A 24 -6.07 -26.79 -16.75
C MET A 24 -5.05 -26.21 -17.76
N GLU A 25 -3.80 -26.70 -17.75
CA GLU A 25 -2.77 -26.40 -18.77
C GLU A 25 -3.21 -26.86 -20.17
N GLY A 26 -4.03 -27.92 -20.25
CA GLY A 26 -4.62 -28.38 -21.49
C GLY A 26 -5.73 -27.48 -22.05
N PHE A 27 -6.31 -26.59 -21.23
CA PHE A 27 -7.47 -25.77 -21.61
C PHE A 27 -7.16 -24.28 -21.80
N ALA A 28 -6.29 -23.67 -20.98
CA ALA A 28 -5.94 -22.24 -21.11
C ALA A 28 -4.67 -21.85 -20.30
N PRO A 29 -3.47 -22.27 -20.71
CA PRO A 29 -2.22 -22.02 -19.96
C PRO A 29 -1.87 -20.53 -19.86
N GLN A 30 -2.19 -19.73 -20.87
CA GLN A 30 -1.97 -18.28 -20.88
C GLN A 30 -2.82 -17.54 -19.84
N LEU A 31 -4.01 -18.04 -19.51
CA LEU A 31 -4.94 -17.35 -18.60
C LEU A 31 -4.50 -17.49 -17.14
N VAL A 32 -3.92 -18.64 -16.77
CA VAL A 32 -3.41 -18.89 -15.41
C VAL A 32 -2.12 -18.12 -15.17
N GLU A 33 -1.21 -18.10 -16.14
CA GLU A 33 0.03 -17.31 -16.06
C GLU A 33 -0.27 -15.81 -16.00
N GLN A 34 -1.21 -15.32 -16.82
CA GLN A 34 -1.65 -13.93 -16.77
C GLN A 34 -2.36 -13.58 -15.45
N ALA A 35 -3.20 -14.46 -14.90
CA ALA A 35 -3.87 -14.20 -13.62
C ALA A 35 -2.88 -14.13 -12.44
N VAL A 36 -1.82 -14.94 -12.44
CA VAL A 36 -0.78 -14.90 -11.40
C VAL A 36 0.10 -13.65 -11.54
N LEU A 37 0.47 -13.28 -12.77
CA LEU A 37 1.24 -12.06 -13.03
C LEU A 37 0.44 -10.81 -12.64
N VAL A 38 -0.83 -10.75 -13.04
CA VAL A 38 -1.73 -9.63 -12.70
C VAL A 38 -1.94 -9.53 -11.20
N SER A 39 -2.15 -10.65 -10.48
CA SER A 39 -2.27 -10.64 -9.02
C SER A 39 -1.01 -10.09 -8.32
N LYS A 40 0.17 -10.49 -8.80
CA LYS A 40 1.46 -10.01 -8.26
C LYS A 40 1.67 -8.53 -8.51
N GLU A 41 1.38 -8.04 -9.71
CA GLU A 41 1.50 -6.61 -10.03
C GLU A 41 0.41 -5.77 -9.34
N LEU A 42 -0.80 -6.31 -9.13
CA LEU A 42 -1.85 -5.65 -8.34
C LEU A 42 -1.46 -5.51 -6.86
N ILE A 43 -0.76 -6.51 -6.30
CA ILE A 43 -0.19 -6.41 -4.95
C ILE A 43 0.93 -5.36 -4.93
N ARG A 44 1.80 -5.34 -5.95
CA ARG A 44 2.92 -4.38 -6.02
C ARG A 44 2.46 -2.92 -6.16
N VAL A 45 1.47 -2.63 -7.00
CA VAL A 45 0.90 -1.27 -7.16
C VAL A 45 0.18 -0.82 -5.88
N ALA A 46 -0.48 -1.74 -5.18
CA ALA A 46 -1.11 -1.47 -3.89
C ALA A 46 -0.13 -1.10 -2.78
N ILE A 47 0.99 -1.83 -2.74
CA ILE A 47 2.08 -1.59 -1.80
C ILE A 47 2.72 -0.22 -2.11
N LEU A 48 2.85 0.13 -3.40
CA LEU A 48 3.49 1.36 -3.84
C LEU A 48 2.87 2.63 -3.23
N TRP A 49 1.54 2.80 -3.22
CA TRP A 49 0.94 4.00 -2.60
C TRP A 49 1.17 4.05 -1.09
N ILE A 50 1.09 2.90 -0.41
CA ILE A 50 1.33 2.80 1.04
C ILE A 50 2.79 3.15 1.37
N GLU A 51 3.74 2.61 0.61
CA GLU A 51 5.17 2.88 0.76
C GLU A 51 5.51 4.34 0.44
N MET A 52 5.00 4.88 -0.67
CA MET A 52 5.21 6.27 -1.06
C MET A 52 4.70 7.23 0.02
N TRP A 53 3.50 7.00 0.55
CA TRP A 53 2.97 7.80 1.64
C TRP A 53 3.74 7.60 2.94
N HIS A 54 4.22 6.38 3.23
CA HIS A 54 5.07 6.14 4.40
C HIS A 54 6.36 6.97 4.33
N GLU A 55 7.12 6.82 3.25
CA GLU A 55 8.40 7.49 3.02
C GLU A 55 8.24 9.01 2.99
N ALA A 56 7.24 9.51 2.26
CA ALA A 56 6.96 10.95 2.18
C ALA A 56 6.59 11.55 3.53
N LEU A 57 5.82 10.83 4.36
CA LEU A 57 5.45 11.30 5.70
C LEU A 57 6.65 11.29 6.66
N GLU A 58 7.51 10.28 6.55
CA GLU A 58 8.75 10.21 7.33
C GLU A 58 9.67 11.39 7.00
N GLU A 59 9.93 11.62 5.71
CA GLU A 59 10.79 12.72 5.27
C GLU A 59 10.18 14.10 5.57
N ALA A 60 8.87 14.29 5.32
CA ALA A 60 8.17 15.52 5.68
C ALA A 60 8.24 15.79 7.20
N SER A 61 8.16 14.75 8.03
CA SER A 61 8.25 14.89 9.48
C SER A 61 9.66 15.30 9.92
N ARG A 62 10.70 14.75 9.28
CA ARG A 62 12.10 15.12 9.50
C ARG A 62 12.32 16.60 9.18
N LEU A 63 11.88 17.04 8.00
CA LEU A 63 11.97 18.44 7.57
C LEU A 63 11.23 19.40 8.51
N TYR A 64 10.02 19.03 8.95
CA TYR A 64 9.23 19.90 9.83
C TYR A 64 9.75 19.93 11.28
N PHE A 65 9.86 18.76 11.93
CA PHE A 65 10.13 18.68 13.36
C PHE A 65 11.62 18.82 13.72
N ALA A 66 12.53 18.36 12.85
CA ALA A 66 13.97 18.42 13.13
C ALA A 66 14.62 19.67 12.52
N GLU A 67 14.23 20.07 11.31
CA GLU A 67 14.86 21.19 10.59
C GLU A 67 14.05 22.49 10.62
N GLY A 68 12.77 22.45 11.01
CA GLY A 68 11.88 23.61 10.93
C GLY A 68 11.59 24.07 9.49
N ASN A 69 11.86 23.22 8.51
CA ASN A 69 11.75 23.54 7.08
C ASN A 69 10.33 23.22 6.55
N ILE A 70 9.43 24.18 6.74
CA ILE A 70 8.02 24.06 6.34
C ILE A 70 7.85 23.99 4.81
N GLU A 71 8.63 24.77 4.06
CA GLU A 71 8.56 24.76 2.59
C GLU A 71 9.05 23.42 2.02
N GLY A 72 10.11 22.85 2.58
CA GLY A 72 10.60 21.52 2.24
C GLY A 72 9.55 20.44 2.53
N MET A 73 8.91 20.49 3.70
CA MET A 73 7.80 19.60 4.04
C MET A 73 6.67 19.68 3.01
N PHE A 74 6.26 20.87 2.59
CA PHE A 74 5.23 21.03 1.54
C PHE A 74 5.68 20.49 0.18
N ALA A 75 6.95 20.68 -0.18
CA ALA A 75 7.51 20.16 -1.44
C ALA A 75 7.43 18.63 -1.51
N VAL A 76 7.58 17.94 -0.37
CA VAL A 76 7.44 16.47 -0.27
C VAL A 76 5.97 16.03 -0.32
N LEU A 77 5.07 16.71 0.40
CA LEU A 77 3.68 16.29 0.53
C LEU A 77 2.80 16.65 -0.67
N ARG A 78 3.09 17.74 -1.39
CA ARG A 78 2.27 18.21 -2.50
C ARG A 78 2.15 17.19 -3.64
N PRO A 79 3.24 16.56 -4.14
CA PRO A 79 3.14 15.52 -5.16
C PRO A 79 2.31 14.31 -4.73
N MET A 80 2.32 13.97 -3.43
CA MET A 80 1.51 12.87 -2.89
C MET A 80 0.02 13.19 -2.93
N HIS A 81 -0.35 14.42 -2.58
CA HIS A 81 -1.73 14.89 -2.71
C HIS A 81 -2.19 14.99 -4.17
N GLU A 82 -1.31 15.42 -5.07
CA GLU A 82 -1.59 15.41 -6.52
C GLU A 82 -1.82 13.97 -7.04
N LEU A 83 -1.08 12.99 -6.54
CA LEU A 83 -1.30 11.58 -6.87
C LEU A 83 -2.73 11.13 -6.47
N LEU A 84 -3.21 11.50 -5.28
CA LEU A 84 -4.58 11.20 -4.86
C LEU A 84 -5.64 11.84 -5.76
N GLN A 85 -5.41 13.09 -6.18
CA GLN A 85 -6.33 13.83 -7.05
C GLN A 85 -6.46 13.23 -8.45
N ARG A 86 -5.43 12.53 -8.94
CA ARG A 86 -5.49 11.79 -10.22
C ARG A 86 -6.49 10.63 -10.17
N GLY A 87 -6.90 10.22 -8.96
CA GLY A 87 -7.87 9.17 -8.73
C GLY A 87 -7.26 7.78 -8.71
N ALA A 88 -7.90 6.88 -7.95
CA ALA A 88 -7.53 5.48 -7.92
C ALA A 88 -7.84 4.79 -9.25
N GLN A 89 -6.89 4.02 -9.76
CA GLN A 89 -6.99 3.23 -10.98
C GLN A 89 -7.16 1.73 -10.68
N THR A 90 -6.71 1.28 -9.51
CA THR A 90 -6.80 -0.12 -9.09
C THR A 90 -7.71 -0.29 -7.87
N GLN A 91 -8.25 -1.50 -7.69
CA GLN A 91 -9.08 -1.84 -6.52
C GLN A 91 -8.38 -1.54 -5.19
N ARG A 92 -7.05 -1.68 -5.17
CA ARG A 92 -6.24 -1.45 -3.98
C ARG A 92 -6.01 0.02 -3.68
N GLU A 93 -5.85 0.85 -4.70
CA GLU A 93 -5.84 2.29 -4.55
C GLU A 93 -7.22 2.80 -4.10
N ILE A 94 -8.30 2.16 -4.58
CA ILE A 94 -9.67 2.43 -4.09
C ILE A 94 -9.76 2.08 -2.59
N GLU A 95 -9.28 0.91 -2.17
CA GLU A 95 -9.23 0.53 -0.75
C GLU A 95 -8.39 1.51 0.08
N PHE A 96 -7.26 1.97 -0.45
CA PHE A 96 -6.42 2.98 0.18
C PHE A 96 -7.19 4.29 0.38
N GLN A 97 -7.81 4.82 -0.68
CA GLN A 97 -8.60 6.05 -0.63
C GLN A 97 -9.80 5.92 0.32
N GLN A 98 -10.53 4.79 0.29
CA GLN A 98 -11.64 4.55 1.21
C GLN A 98 -11.21 4.58 2.67
N LYS A 99 -9.99 4.11 2.97
CA LYS A 99 -9.50 3.98 4.34
C LYS A 99 -8.76 5.21 4.86
N LEU A 100 -7.99 5.88 4.00
CA LEU A 100 -7.05 6.96 4.38
C LEU A 100 -7.34 8.28 3.69
N GLY A 101 -8.13 8.28 2.61
CA GLY A 101 -8.40 9.47 1.78
C GLY A 101 -9.00 10.61 2.57
N GLN A 102 -10.02 10.36 3.40
CA GLN A 102 -10.64 11.41 4.22
C GLN A 102 -9.62 12.12 5.11
N ASN A 103 -8.78 11.38 5.84
CA ASN A 103 -7.77 12.00 6.72
C ASN A 103 -6.72 12.78 5.90
N LEU A 104 -6.36 12.28 4.71
CA LEU A 104 -5.43 12.95 3.82
C LEU A 104 -6.02 14.24 3.24
N ASP A 105 -7.28 14.23 2.84
CA ASP A 105 -8.00 15.41 2.36
C ASP A 105 -8.14 16.46 3.48
N GLU A 106 -8.54 16.05 4.68
CA GLU A 106 -8.61 16.94 5.85
C GLU A 106 -7.22 17.54 6.20
N ALA A 107 -6.16 16.73 6.16
CA ALA A 107 -4.81 17.21 6.36
C ALA A 107 -4.41 18.26 5.30
N LYS A 108 -4.75 18.02 4.04
CA LYS A 108 -4.50 18.94 2.94
C LYS A 108 -5.26 20.26 3.12
N GLU A 109 -6.52 20.21 3.55
CA GLU A 109 -7.30 21.43 3.82
C GLU A 109 -6.66 22.29 4.91
N PHE A 110 -6.13 21.66 5.97
CA PHE A 110 -5.41 22.39 7.01
C PHE A 110 -4.08 22.96 6.52
N CYS A 111 -3.36 22.24 5.66
CA CYS A 111 -2.20 22.75 4.95
C CYS A 111 -2.53 23.99 4.09
N ASP A 112 -3.64 23.94 3.35
CA ASP A 112 -4.09 25.06 2.51
C ASP A 112 -4.53 26.27 3.36
N LYS A 113 -5.19 26.03 4.50
CA LYS A 113 -5.52 27.07 5.49
C LYS A 113 -4.26 27.71 6.06
N TYR A 114 -3.25 26.92 6.43
CA TYR A 114 -1.96 27.45 6.90
C TYR A 114 -1.29 28.34 5.84
N CYS A 115 -1.35 27.97 4.55
CA CYS A 115 -0.80 28.79 3.48
C CYS A 115 -1.42 30.20 3.42
N GLN A 116 -2.70 30.34 3.82
CA GLN A 116 -3.44 31.61 3.85
C GLN A 116 -3.29 32.35 5.19
N SER A 117 -3.44 31.63 6.31
CA SER A 117 -3.51 32.19 7.67
C SER A 117 -2.15 32.36 8.33
N LYS A 118 -1.17 31.55 7.92
CA LYS A 118 0.14 31.35 8.57
C LYS A 118 0.04 31.00 10.06
N GLN A 119 -1.08 30.44 10.51
CA GLN A 119 -1.27 30.03 11.90
C GLN A 119 -0.78 28.61 12.14
N GLU A 120 0.20 28.43 13.03
CA GLU A 120 0.75 27.11 13.38
C GLU A 120 -0.30 26.10 13.87
N LYS A 121 -1.40 26.58 14.46
CA LYS A 121 -2.53 25.72 14.89
C LYS A 121 -3.15 24.94 13.74
N ASP A 122 -3.20 25.52 12.55
CA ASP A 122 -3.70 24.83 11.35
C ASP A 122 -2.73 23.71 10.96
N LEU A 123 -1.43 23.98 11.01
CA LEU A 123 -0.41 23.00 10.68
C LEU A 123 -0.34 21.86 11.71
N GLN A 124 -0.57 22.15 12.99
CA GLN A 124 -0.68 21.14 14.04
C GLN A 124 -1.83 20.17 13.78
N LYS A 125 -3.00 20.68 13.36
CA LYS A 125 -4.15 19.83 12.98
C LYS A 125 -3.89 19.01 11.72
N ALA A 126 -3.15 19.55 10.75
CA ALA A 126 -2.71 18.77 9.60
C ALA A 126 -1.85 17.58 10.04
N TRP A 127 -0.90 17.81 10.96
CA TRP A 127 -0.02 16.78 11.49
C TRP A 127 -0.74 15.71 12.33
N GLU A 128 -1.79 16.06 13.07
CA GLU A 128 -2.63 15.06 13.76
C GLU A 128 -3.25 14.06 12.76
N ASN A 129 -3.75 14.57 11.63
CA ASN A 129 -4.30 13.75 10.55
C ASN A 129 -3.22 12.91 9.86
N TYR A 130 -2.08 13.50 9.50
CA TYR A 130 -0.96 12.78 8.91
C TYR A 130 -0.41 11.69 9.84
N TYR A 131 -0.35 11.95 11.15
CA TYR A 131 0.08 10.96 12.12
C TYR A 131 -0.90 9.78 12.22
N ASN A 132 -2.21 10.03 12.15
CA ASN A 132 -3.21 8.96 12.10
C ASN A 132 -3.06 8.09 10.84
N VAL A 133 -2.80 8.72 9.69
CA VAL A 133 -2.49 8.03 8.45
C VAL A 133 -1.23 7.18 8.60
N PHE A 134 -0.12 7.77 9.07
CA PHE A 134 1.16 7.09 9.27
C PHE A 134 1.05 5.87 10.18
N ARG A 135 0.35 5.99 11.32
CA ARG A 135 0.09 4.85 12.23
C ARG A 135 -0.70 3.74 11.56
N THR A 136 -1.67 4.11 10.72
CA THR A 136 -2.49 3.13 10.00
C THR A 136 -1.68 2.43 8.91
N ILE A 137 -0.85 3.17 8.19
CA ILE A 137 0.10 2.65 7.19
C ILE A 137 1.07 1.66 7.83
N ASN A 138 1.68 1.99 8.97
CA ASN A 138 2.59 1.07 9.67
C ASN A 138 1.93 -0.26 10.05
N LYS A 139 0.67 -0.21 10.48
CA LYS A 139 -0.12 -1.43 10.75
C LYS A 139 -0.41 -2.24 9.48
N LEU A 140 -0.60 -1.58 8.35
CA LEU A 140 -0.83 -2.23 7.06
C LEU A 140 0.46 -2.90 6.55
N LEU A 141 1.59 -2.20 6.58
CA LEU A 141 2.89 -2.73 6.16
C LEU A 141 3.26 -3.99 6.94
N GLY A 142 3.13 -3.96 8.28
CA GLY A 142 3.40 -5.14 9.11
C GLY A 142 2.54 -6.36 8.76
N ARG A 143 1.28 -6.15 8.32
CA ARG A 143 0.41 -7.24 7.85
C ARG A 143 0.82 -7.76 6.48
N ILE A 144 1.20 -6.89 5.56
CA ILE A 144 1.63 -7.27 4.22
C ILE A 144 2.88 -8.15 4.30
N THR A 145 3.89 -7.74 5.07
CA THR A 145 5.10 -8.54 5.29
C THR A 145 4.76 -9.92 5.90
N SER A 146 3.81 -9.97 6.83
CA SER A 146 3.35 -11.24 7.42
C SER A 146 2.68 -12.14 6.37
N ILE A 147 1.82 -11.59 5.52
CA ILE A 147 1.12 -12.35 4.48
C ILE A 147 2.12 -12.87 3.44
N GLU A 148 3.06 -12.04 2.98
CA GLU A 148 4.09 -12.46 2.03
C GLU A 148 4.95 -13.59 2.62
N LEU A 149 5.32 -13.49 3.90
CA LEU A 149 6.06 -14.54 4.60
C LEU A 149 5.26 -15.85 4.73
N GLU A 150 3.97 -15.78 5.06
CA GLU A 150 3.08 -16.95 5.11
C GLU A 150 2.95 -17.64 3.73
N HIS A 151 2.92 -16.86 2.65
CA HIS A 151 2.87 -17.38 1.29
C HIS A 151 4.23 -17.90 0.79
N ALA A 152 5.33 -17.30 1.25
CA ALA A 152 6.68 -17.66 0.87
C ALA A 152 7.23 -18.86 1.64
N SER A 153 6.82 -19.06 2.90
CA SER A 153 7.30 -20.13 3.76
C SER A 153 6.29 -20.50 4.87
N PRO A 154 5.25 -21.30 4.57
CA PRO A 154 4.22 -21.70 5.53
C PRO A 154 4.72 -22.58 6.69
N ASP A 155 5.94 -23.12 6.61
CA ASP A 155 6.56 -23.99 7.63
C ASP A 155 7.31 -23.23 8.74
N LEU A 156 7.37 -21.89 8.69
CA LEU A 156 8.10 -21.04 9.64
C LEU A 156 7.21 -20.51 10.78
N LYS A 157 6.25 -21.34 11.25
CA LYS A 157 5.41 -21.07 12.43
C LYS A 157 5.99 -21.68 13.70
#